data_AF-A0A316C5F0-F1
#
_entry.id   AF-A0A316C5F0-F1
#
_cell.length_a   1.000
_cell.length_b   1.000
_cell.length_c   1.000
_cell.angle_alpha   90.00
_cell.angle_beta   90.00
_cell.angle_gamma   90.00
#
_symmetry.space_group_name_H-M   'P 1'
#
loop_
_entity.id
_entity.type
_entity.pdbx_description
1 polymer ?
#
loop_
_entity_poly.entity_id
_entity_poly.type
_entity_poly.pdbx_seq_one_letter_code
_entity_poly.pdbx_strand_id
1 'polypeptide(L)' 'MAEWNEATLEDLLSEPIILKVMARDGVRVDEVRNLVEQAGMRTVERQAALLSQSRVPDSNCFACCR' A
#
# COMPACT_ATOMS: atom_id res chain seq x y z
N MET A 1 -8.31 2.07 30.13
CA MET A 1 -7.85 2.76 28.91
C MET A 1 -8.61 2.13 27.76
N ALA A 2 -9.38 2.91 26.99
CA ALA A 2 -10.12 2.35 25.86
C ALA A 2 -9.11 1.88 24.82
N GLU A 3 -9.10 0.59 24.53
CA GLU A 3 -8.41 0.01 23.40
C GLU A 3 -9.15 0.50 22.16
N TRP A 4 -8.61 1.53 21.50
CA TRP A 4 -9.14 2.01 20.23
C TRP A 4 -8.80 0.95 19.20
N ASN A 5 -9.69 -0.02 19.06
CA ASN A 5 -9.59 -1.04 18.04
C ASN A 5 -9.56 -0.31 16.69
N GLU A 6 -8.51 -0.51 15.91
CA GLU A 6 -8.31 0.19 14.65
C GLU A 6 -9.47 -0.18 13.70
N ALA A 7 -10.32 0.80 13.38
CA ALA A 7 -11.49 0.57 12.55
C ALA A 7 -11.06 0.07 11.18
N THR A 8 -11.70 -1.00 10.69
CA THR A 8 -11.39 -1.51 9.36
C THR A 8 -11.92 -0.55 8.30
N LEU A 9 -11.38 -0.64 7.09
CA LEU A 9 -11.88 0.15 5.96
C LEU A 9 -13.39 -0.07 5.73
N GLU A 10 -13.88 -1.29 5.93
CA GLU A 10 -15.29 -1.62 5.76
C GLU A 10 -16.17 -1.02 6.85
N ASP A 11 -15.67 -0.96 8.10
CA ASP A 11 -16.38 -0.29 9.19
C ASP A 11 -16.57 1.19 8.85
N LEU A 12 -15.51 1.86 8.38
CA LEU A 12 -15.55 3.27 7.95
C LEU A 12 -16.48 3.47 6.75
N LEU A 13 -16.42 2.61 5.74
CA LEU A 13 -17.27 2.73 4.55
C LEU A 13 -18.75 2.43 4.83
N SER A 14 -19.06 1.81 5.97
CA SER A 14 -20.43 1.63 6.45
C SER A 14 -20.96 2.82 7.28
N GLU A 15 -20.09 3.77 7.67
CA GLU A 15 -20.51 4.88 8.52
C GLU A 15 -21.41 5.88 7.78
N PRO A 16 -22.56 6.28 8.37
CA PRO A 16 -23.51 7.20 7.73
C PRO A 16 -22.92 8.56 7.36
N ILE A 17 -21.97 9.06 8.15
CA ILE A 17 -21.31 10.35 7.90
C ILE A 17 -20.42 10.23 6.67
N ILE A 18 -19.64 9.15 6.58
CA ILE A 18 -18.73 8.89 5.46
C ILE A 18 -19.53 8.71 4.16
N LEU A 19 -20.60 7.92 4.19
CA LEU A 19 -21.49 7.75 3.03
C LEU A 19 -22.10 9.07 2.54
N LYS A 20 -22.49 9.97 3.45
CA LYS A 20 -23.02 11.29 3.09
C LYS A 20 -21.97 12.19 2.44
N VAL A 21 -20.75 12.18 2.95
CA VAL A 21 -19.64 12.95 2.37
C VAL A 21 -19.31 12.42 0.98
N MET A 22 -19.20 11.10 0.84
CA MET A 22 -18.96 10.45 -0.45
C MET A 22 -20.05 10.78 -1.47
N ALA A 23 -21.32 10.70 -1.08
CA ALA A 23 -22.43 11.05 -1.95
C ALA A 23 -22.43 12.53 -2.37
N ARG A 24 -22.07 13.44 -1.45
CA ARG A 24 -21.94 14.87 -1.73
C ARG A 24 -20.84 15.13 -2.76
N ASP A 25 -19.73 14.41 -2.64
CA ASP A 25 -18.54 14.61 -3.46
C ASP A 25 -18.54 13.71 -4.72
N GLY A 26 -19.59 12.90 -4.93
CA GLY A 26 -19.77 12.03 -6.10
C GLY A 26 -18.87 10.78 -6.10
N VAL A 27 -18.36 10.36 -4.94
CA VAL A 27 -17.42 9.25 -4.79
C VAL A 27 -18.17 7.95 -4.49
N ARG A 28 -17.81 6.87 -5.18
CA ARG A 28 -18.34 5.53 -4.93
C ARG A 28 -17.42 4.74 -3.99
N VAL A 29 -18.02 3.83 -3.24
CA VAL A 29 -17.32 2.88 -2.34
C VAL A 29 -16.25 2.08 -3.08
N ASP A 30 -16.57 1.62 -4.30
CA ASP A 30 -15.63 0.85 -5.13
C ASP A 30 -14.37 1.66 -5.48
N GLU A 31 -14.50 2.97 -5.69
CA GLU A 31 -13.36 3.84 -6.02
C GLU A 31 -12.40 3.97 -4.84
N VAL A 32 -12.94 4.08 -3.62
CA VAL A 32 -12.12 4.13 -2.40
C VAL A 32 -11.39 2.80 -2.18
N ARG A 33 -12.06 1.66 -2.37
CA ARG A 33 -11.43 0.33 -2.28
C ARG A 33 -10.29 0.19 -3.28
N ASN A 34 -10.54 0.54 -4.53
CA ASN A 34 -9.53 0.48 -5.60
C ASN A 34 -8.32 1.37 -5.29
N LEU A 35 -8.54 2.55 -4.69
CA LEU A 35 -7.45 3.44 -4.28
C LEU A 35 -6.60 2.85 -3.16
N VAL A 36 -7.22 2.24 -2.15
CA VAL A 36 -6.51 1.58 -1.06
C VAL A 36 -5.69 0.40 -1.58
N GLU A 37 -6.27 -0.42 -2.46
CA GLU A 37 -5.57 -1.52 -3.10
C GLU A 37 -4.34 -1.04 -3.91
N GLN A 38 -4.52 0.00 -4.74
CA GLN A 38 -3.42 0.59 -5.50
C GLN A 38 -2.31 1.18 -4.61
N ALA A 39 -2.69 1.84 -3.50
CA ALA A 39 -1.72 2.36 -2.53
C ALA A 39 -0.93 1.22 -1.85
N GLY A 40 -1.60 0.11 -1.54
CA GLY A 40 -0.97 -1.11 -1.04
C GLY A 40 0.03 -1.68 -2.05
N MET A 41 -0.37 -1.82 -3.33
CA MET A 41 0.49 -2.34 -4.40
C MET A 41 1.76 -1.49 -4.59
N ARG A 42 1.62 -0.15 -4.61
CA ARG A 42 2.79 0.76 -4.71
C ARG A 42 3.76 0.60 -3.55
N THR A 43 3.25 0.30 -2.35
CA THR A 43 4.09 0.06 -1.16
C THR A 43 4.86 -1.24 -1.30
N VAL A 44 4.21 -2.30 -1.79
CA VAL A 44 4.83 -3.60 -2.05
C VAL A 44 5.89 -3.51 -3.14
N GLU A 45 5.61 -2.83 -4.25
CA GLU A 45 6.57 -2.61 -5.34
C GLU A 45 7.81 -1.85 -4.86
N ARG A 46 7.62 -0.81 -4.05
CA ARG A 46 8.72 -0.03 -3.47
C ARG A 46 9.56 -0.87 -2.52
N GLN A 47 8.93 -1.71 -1.69
CA GLN A 47 9.65 -2.64 -0.82
C GLN A 47 10.41 -3.72 -1.63
N ALA A 48 9.79 -4.28 -2.66
CA ALA A 48 10.42 -5.26 -3.55
C ALA A 48 11.63 -4.67 -4.28
N ALA A 49 11.55 -3.40 -4.73
CA ALA A 49 12.64 -2.68 -5.36
C ALA A 49 13.81 -2.38 -4.39
N LEU A 50 13.53 -2.16 -3.11
CA LEU A 50 14.57 -2.02 -2.08
C LEU A 50 15.26 -3.36 -1.78
N LEU A 51 14.48 -4.44 -1.69
CA LEU A 51 15.02 -5.79 -1.46
C LEU A 51 15.83 -6.30 -2.66
N SER A 52 15.44 -5.97 -3.90
CA SER A 52 16.19 -6.36 -5.10
C SER A 52 17.52 -5.62 -5.26
N GLN A 53 17.61 -4.37 -4.79
CA GLN A 53 18.87 -3.60 -4.74
C GLN A 53 19.90 -4.18 -3.77
N SER A 54 19.48 -4.99 -2.78
CA SER A 54 20.37 -5.64 -1.83
C SER A 54 21.06 -6.89 -2.38
N ARG A 55 20.67 -7.39 -3.56
CA ARG A 55 21.43 -8.43 -4.28
C ARG A 55 22.51 -7.77 -5.13
N VAL A 56 23.59 -7.36 -4.45
CA VAL A 56 24.87 -7.19 -5.13
C VAL A 56 25.22 -8.56 -5.74
N PRO A 57 25.45 -8.67 -7.06
CA PRO A 57 26.09 -9.87 -7.56
C PRO A 57 27.52 -9.83 -7.01
N ASP A 58 27.84 -10.70 -6.07
CA ASP A 58 29.21 -11.10 -5.73
C ASP A 58 29.81 -11.78 -6.98
N SER A 59 29.99 -10.99 -8.04
CA SER A 59 30.79 -11.35 -9.19
C SER A 59 32.21 -11.22 -8.68
N ASN A 60 32.74 -12.35 -8.19
CA ASN A 60 34.16 -12.54 -7.94
C ASN A 60 34.94 -12.13 -9.19
N CYS A 61 35.34 -10.87 -9.25
CA CYS A 61 36.36 -10.32 -10.13
C CYS A 61 37.71 -10.86 -9.68
N PHE A 62 38.06 -12.09 -10.07
CA PHE A 62 39.43 -12.59 -9.99
C PHE A 62 39.73 -13.52 -11.18
N ALA A 63 39.75 -12.98 -12.40
CA ALA A 63 40.43 -13.62 -13.54
C ALA A 63 40.56 -12.66 -14.74
N CYS A 64 41.29 -11.56 -14.59
CA CYS A 64 41.88 -10.84 -15.73
C CYS A 64 42.90 -9.83 -15.21
N CYS A 65 44.08 -10.30 -14.81
CA CYS A 65 45.31 -9.50 -14.87
C CYS A 65 46.53 -10.40 -14.70
N ARG A 66 47.13 -10.69 -15.87
CA ARG A 66 48.54 -11.04 -16.12
C ARG A 66 48.94 -12.52 -16.14
#